data_AF-A0A093PX97-F1
#
_entry.id   AF-A0A093PX97-F1
#
_cell.length_a   1.000
_cell.length_b   1.000
_cell.length_c   1.000
_cell.angle_alpha   90.00
_cell.angle_beta   90.00
_cell.angle_gamma   90.00
#
_symmetry.space_group_name_H-M   'P 1'
#
loop_
_entity.id
_entity.type
_entity.pdbx_description
1 polymer ?
#
loop_
_entity_poly.entity_id
_entity_poly.type
_entity_poly.pdbx_seq_one_letter_code
_entity_poly.pdbx_strand_id
1 'polypeptide(L)'
;GLHETLALLTSQLRPDSNHKEEMGFLRDVFSERSLSYLMKIHEKLRHYERQSPTPVLHSAAGLVEDVIEELQTAPVNNEEKELLQLLSTPHLRAMLVVHDTVAQKNFDPVLPPLPDNFDDDFDEESVKIVRLVKNKEPLGATIRRDEHTGAVVVARIMRGGAADRSGLVHVGDELREVNGITVLHKRPEEISQILAQSQGSITLKIIPAIKEEDRLKDSKVFMRALFCYNPKEDKAIPCQEAGLPFKRRHVLEVVSQDDPTWWQAKRVGDTNLRAGLIPSKQFQERRLTYRRTIGTLQNARTLKKPLSGLRRSFRLSRKEKENSVNEGKQAEQADGAEFLTYEEVTKYQQQPGEQQRLVVLIGCLGAKLSELKQKVVSENPQEYGVAVP
;
A
#
# COMPACT_ATOMS: atom_id res chain seq x y z
N GLY A 1 -5.17 -21.62 -0.72
CA GLY A 1 -4.93 -23.08 -0.87
C GLY A 1 -4.28 -23.39 -2.20
N LEU A 2 -4.82 -24.34 -2.99
CA LEU A 2 -4.22 -24.76 -4.27
C LEU A 2 -4.11 -23.62 -5.30
N HIS A 3 -5.13 -22.77 -5.38
CA HIS A 3 -5.12 -21.60 -6.27
C HIS A 3 -4.02 -20.60 -5.91
N GLU A 4 -3.73 -20.45 -4.63
CA GLU A 4 -2.73 -19.53 -4.08
C GLU A 4 -1.31 -20.07 -4.35
N THR A 5 -1.12 -21.38 -4.18
CA THR A 5 0.13 -22.06 -4.55
C THR A 5 0.35 -22.00 -6.07
N LEU A 6 -0.69 -22.22 -6.88
CA LEU A 6 -0.61 -22.13 -8.34
C LEU A 6 -0.36 -20.70 -8.83
N ALA A 7 -0.96 -19.69 -8.17
CA ALA A 7 -0.72 -18.28 -8.45
C ALA A 7 0.71 -17.86 -8.07
N LEU A 8 1.25 -18.39 -6.97
CA LEU A 8 2.65 -18.20 -6.60
C LEU A 8 3.58 -18.80 -7.68
N LEU A 9 3.26 -20.01 -8.14
CA LEU A 9 4.02 -20.77 -9.13
C LEU A 9 4.03 -20.08 -10.51
N THR A 10 2.88 -19.57 -10.97
CA THR A 10 2.79 -18.79 -12.23
C THR A 10 3.40 -17.39 -12.11
N SER A 11 3.40 -16.76 -10.93
CA SER A 11 4.02 -15.45 -10.74
C SER A 11 5.55 -15.47 -10.78
N GLN A 12 6.17 -16.62 -10.46
CA GLN A 12 7.61 -16.79 -10.38
C GLN A 12 8.25 -17.43 -11.62
N LEU A 13 7.46 -18.07 -12.49
CA LEU A 13 7.90 -18.54 -13.79
C LEU A 13 7.79 -17.41 -14.82
N ARG A 14 8.91 -16.79 -15.21
CA ARG A 14 8.95 -15.84 -16.33
C ARG A 14 9.58 -16.51 -17.56
N PRO A 15 9.13 -16.22 -18.79
CA PRO A 15 9.65 -16.89 -19.98
C PRO A 15 11.13 -16.61 -20.31
N ASP A 16 11.75 -15.60 -19.68
CA ASP A 16 13.13 -15.15 -19.95
C ASP A 16 14.15 -15.44 -18.81
N SER A 17 13.78 -16.21 -17.79
CA SER A 17 14.67 -16.47 -16.63
C SER A 17 15.55 -17.71 -16.79
N ASN A 18 16.68 -17.68 -16.10
CA ASN A 18 17.73 -18.70 -16.14
C ASN A 18 17.19 -20.07 -15.69
N HIS A 19 16.96 -20.99 -16.64
CA HIS A 19 16.28 -22.28 -16.42
C HIS A 19 16.79 -23.13 -15.25
N LYS A 20 18.04 -22.95 -14.80
CA LYS A 20 18.58 -23.67 -13.63
C LYS A 20 17.96 -23.23 -12.30
N GLU A 21 17.68 -21.94 -12.13
CA GLU A 21 17.10 -21.40 -10.90
C GLU A 21 15.60 -21.71 -10.84
N GLU A 22 14.91 -21.64 -11.98
CA GLU A 22 13.50 -22.03 -12.11
C GLU A 22 13.28 -23.51 -11.81
N MET A 23 14.15 -24.39 -12.31
CA MET A 23 14.09 -25.82 -12.00
C MET A 23 14.45 -26.13 -10.55
N GLY A 24 15.29 -25.28 -9.92
CA GLY A 24 15.56 -25.33 -8.48
C GLY A 24 14.31 -24.98 -7.67
N PHE A 25 13.68 -23.85 -7.98
CA PHE A 25 12.44 -23.40 -7.35
C PHE A 25 11.30 -24.42 -7.52
N LEU A 26 11.08 -24.93 -8.72
CA LEU A 26 10.06 -25.95 -8.97
C LEU A 26 10.31 -27.20 -8.13
N ARG A 27 11.56 -27.67 -8.05
CA ARG A 27 11.92 -28.79 -7.18
C ARG A 27 11.63 -28.49 -5.70
N ASP A 28 11.89 -27.27 -5.25
CA ASP A 28 11.64 -26.86 -3.86
C ASP A 28 10.13 -26.78 -3.57
N VAL A 29 9.32 -26.27 -4.49
CA VAL A 29 7.85 -26.25 -4.38
C VAL A 29 7.26 -27.67 -4.44
N PHE A 30 7.72 -28.52 -5.36
CA PHE A 30 7.24 -29.91 -5.47
C PHE A 30 7.73 -30.81 -4.33
N SER A 31 8.80 -30.42 -3.63
CA SER A 31 9.28 -31.13 -2.43
C SER A 31 8.67 -30.60 -1.13
N GLU A 32 7.87 -29.52 -1.19
CA GLU A 32 7.19 -28.98 -0.04
C GLU A 32 6.14 -29.98 0.48
N ARG A 33 6.20 -30.29 1.79
CA ARG A 33 5.30 -31.28 2.41
C ARG A 33 3.83 -30.86 2.32
N SER A 34 3.56 -29.55 2.39
CA SER A 34 2.22 -28.97 2.29
C SER A 34 1.55 -29.33 0.96
N LEU A 35 2.27 -29.20 -0.16
CA LEU A 35 1.80 -29.59 -1.48
C LEU A 35 1.57 -31.10 -1.59
N SER A 36 2.46 -31.92 -1.01
CA SER A 36 2.26 -33.37 -0.94
C SER A 36 0.99 -33.75 -0.19
N TYR A 37 0.70 -33.12 0.95
CA TYR A 37 -0.56 -33.33 1.68
C TYR A 37 -1.77 -32.86 0.87
N LEU A 38 -1.68 -31.71 0.23
CA LEU A 38 -2.76 -31.17 -0.59
C LEU A 38 -3.08 -32.07 -1.79
N MET A 39 -2.06 -32.63 -2.45
CA MET A 39 -2.23 -33.62 -3.51
C MET A 39 -2.88 -34.91 -2.99
N LYS A 40 -2.45 -35.41 -1.82
CA LYS A 40 -3.10 -36.57 -1.18
C LYS A 40 -4.56 -36.32 -0.83
N ILE A 41 -4.89 -35.13 -0.32
CA ILE A 41 -6.26 -34.71 -0.03
C ILE A 41 -7.08 -34.63 -1.33
N HIS A 42 -6.53 -34.01 -2.37
CA HIS A 42 -7.18 -33.91 -3.67
C HIS A 42 -7.44 -35.30 -4.29
N GLU A 43 -6.47 -36.21 -4.21
CA GLU A 43 -6.63 -37.59 -4.70
C GLU A 43 -7.71 -38.35 -3.90
N LYS A 44 -7.75 -38.17 -2.58
CA LYS A 44 -8.80 -38.74 -1.73
C LYS A 44 -10.18 -38.14 -2.02
N LEU A 45 -10.29 -36.84 -2.24
CA LEU A 45 -11.53 -36.17 -2.65
C LEU A 45 -12.00 -36.64 -4.03
N ARG A 46 -11.10 -36.74 -5.01
CA ARG A 46 -11.41 -37.29 -6.35
C ARG A 46 -11.86 -38.74 -6.29
N HIS A 47 -11.27 -39.53 -5.40
CA HIS A 47 -11.71 -40.90 -5.16
C HIS A 47 -13.10 -40.93 -4.51
N TYR A 48 -13.36 -40.06 -3.53
CA TYR A 48 -14.67 -39.91 -2.90
C TYR A 48 -15.74 -39.41 -3.87
N GLU A 49 -15.45 -38.45 -4.75
CA GLU A 49 -16.39 -38.00 -5.79
C GLU A 49 -16.80 -39.13 -6.73
N ARG A 50 -15.89 -40.07 -7.01
CA ARG A 50 -16.14 -41.23 -7.87
C ARG A 50 -16.83 -42.39 -7.16
N GLN A 51 -16.65 -42.52 -5.85
CA GLN A 51 -17.14 -43.64 -5.04
C GLN A 51 -17.91 -43.15 -3.81
N SER A 52 -18.65 -42.04 -3.96
CA SER A 52 -19.39 -41.49 -2.84
C SER A 52 -20.47 -42.50 -2.45
N PRO A 53 -20.58 -42.85 -1.15
CA PRO A 53 -21.61 -43.77 -0.71
C PRO A 53 -22.97 -43.13 -0.98
N THR A 54 -23.79 -43.78 -1.80
CA THR A 54 -25.18 -43.38 -1.98
C THR A 54 -25.98 -43.82 -0.75
N PRO A 55 -26.70 -42.92 -0.08
CA PRO A 55 -27.53 -43.30 1.05
C PRO A 55 -28.59 -44.31 0.58
N VAL A 56 -28.76 -45.38 1.36
CA VAL A 56 -29.75 -46.42 1.05
C VAL A 56 -31.17 -45.90 1.25
N LEU A 57 -31.35 -44.98 2.19
CA LEU A 57 -32.61 -44.28 2.48
C LEU A 57 -32.33 -42.81 2.82
N HIS A 58 -33.33 -41.95 2.70
CA HIS A 58 -33.21 -40.52 3.05
C HIS A 58 -34.05 -40.15 4.30
N SER A 59 -34.80 -41.09 4.85
CA SER A 59 -35.80 -40.89 5.91
C SER A 59 -35.82 -42.07 6.90
N ALA A 60 -34.64 -42.55 7.29
CA ALA A 60 -34.50 -43.69 8.19
C ALA A 60 -35.05 -43.40 9.60
N ALA A 61 -34.97 -42.14 10.06
CA ALA A 61 -35.58 -41.74 11.32
C ALA A 61 -37.11 -41.82 11.26
N GLY A 62 -37.72 -41.34 10.17
CA GLY A 62 -39.17 -41.42 9.96
C GLY A 62 -39.67 -42.86 9.93
N LEU A 63 -38.97 -43.74 9.21
CA LEU A 63 -39.31 -45.16 9.16
C LEU A 63 -39.25 -45.82 10.55
N VAL A 64 -38.32 -45.41 11.41
CA VAL A 64 -38.23 -45.92 12.78
C VAL A 64 -39.38 -45.42 13.65
N GLU A 65 -39.88 -44.19 13.46
CA GLU A 65 -41.11 -43.75 14.14
C GLU A 65 -42.30 -44.62 13.73
N ASP A 66 -42.47 -44.89 12.43
CA ASP A 66 -43.57 -45.71 11.93
C ASP A 66 -43.52 -47.13 12.54
N VAL A 67 -42.33 -47.72 12.63
CA VAL A 67 -42.11 -49.04 13.27
C VAL A 67 -42.39 -48.99 14.77
N ILE A 68 -42.01 -47.91 15.46
CA ILE A 68 -42.32 -47.72 16.88
C ILE A 68 -43.83 -47.64 17.10
N GLU A 69 -44.56 -46.91 16.26
CA GLU A 69 -46.02 -46.80 16.32
C GLU A 69 -46.70 -48.17 16.09
N GLU A 70 -46.26 -48.92 15.09
CA GLU A 70 -46.82 -50.24 14.78
C GLU A 70 -46.58 -51.24 15.93
N LEU A 71 -45.37 -51.27 16.50
CA LEU A 71 -45.00 -52.14 17.63
C LEU A 71 -45.76 -51.83 18.92
N GLN A 72 -46.25 -50.60 19.10
CA GLN A 72 -47.06 -50.23 20.26
C GLN A 72 -48.51 -50.74 20.18
N THR A 73 -49.00 -51.07 18.99
CA THR A 73 -50.39 -51.50 18.75
C THR A 73 -50.59 -53.01 18.80
N ALA A 74 -49.51 -53.80 18.82
CA ALA A 74 -49.53 -55.27 18.75
C ALA A 74 -49.41 -55.95 20.14
N PRO A 75 -49.95 -57.19 20.32
CA PRO A 75 -49.79 -57.96 21.55
C PRO A 75 -48.33 -58.40 21.75
N VAL A 76 -47.71 -57.84 22.79
CA VAL A 76 -46.26 -57.71 22.92
C VAL A 76 -45.53 -59.00 23.29
N ASN A 77 -44.75 -59.55 22.34
CA ASN A 77 -43.71 -60.55 22.62
C ASN A 77 -42.50 -59.90 23.33
N ASN A 78 -41.68 -60.68 24.03
CA ASN A 78 -40.48 -60.12 24.70
C ASN A 78 -39.46 -59.53 23.72
N GLU A 79 -39.34 -60.09 22.51
CA GLU A 79 -38.45 -59.57 21.46
C GLU A 79 -38.92 -58.20 20.91
N GLU A 80 -40.24 -58.00 20.80
CA GLU A 80 -40.83 -56.73 20.37
C GLU A 80 -40.60 -55.61 21.40
N LYS A 81 -40.63 -55.95 22.70
CA LYS A 81 -40.29 -54.99 23.77
C LYS A 81 -38.83 -54.58 23.73
N GLU A 82 -37.93 -55.53 23.48
CA GLU A 82 -36.50 -55.26 23.39
C GLU A 82 -36.18 -54.38 22.16
N LEU A 83 -36.80 -54.67 21.02
CA LEU A 83 -36.67 -53.85 19.82
C LEU A 83 -37.21 -52.43 20.03
N LEU A 84 -38.40 -52.29 20.65
CA LEU A 84 -38.97 -51.00 20.99
C LEU A 84 -38.05 -50.20 21.92
N GLN A 85 -37.44 -50.86 22.92
CA GLN A 85 -36.50 -50.22 23.83
C GLN A 85 -35.24 -49.75 23.10
N LEU A 86 -34.70 -50.53 22.16
CA LEU A 86 -33.52 -50.19 21.36
C LEU A 86 -33.80 -49.02 20.42
N LEU A 87 -34.91 -49.06 19.67
CA LEU A 87 -35.34 -48.02 18.73
C LEU A 87 -35.66 -46.70 19.44
N SER A 88 -36.13 -46.78 20.68
CA SER A 88 -36.42 -45.60 21.51
C SER A 88 -35.17 -44.99 22.15
N THR A 89 -33.98 -45.61 22.02
CA THR A 89 -32.77 -45.04 22.62
C THR A 89 -32.41 -43.69 21.96
N PRO A 90 -32.07 -42.65 22.75
CA PRO A 90 -31.79 -41.32 22.23
C PRO A 90 -30.57 -41.31 21.29
N HIS A 91 -29.59 -42.18 21.53
CA HIS A 91 -28.39 -42.31 20.70
C HIS A 91 -28.71 -42.84 19.31
N LEU A 92 -29.54 -43.88 19.22
CA LEU A 92 -29.93 -44.45 17.93
C LEU A 92 -30.79 -43.47 17.13
N ARG A 93 -31.75 -42.80 17.78
CA ARG A 93 -32.55 -41.74 17.17
C ARG A 93 -31.68 -40.59 16.66
N ALA A 94 -30.71 -40.12 17.46
CA ALA A 94 -29.78 -39.08 17.03
C ALA A 94 -28.93 -39.53 15.83
N MET A 95 -28.45 -40.78 15.81
CA MET A 95 -27.70 -41.34 14.69
C MET A 95 -28.53 -41.37 13.39
N LEU A 96 -29.80 -41.75 13.49
CA LEU A 96 -30.72 -41.78 12.34
C LEU A 96 -31.04 -40.37 11.82
N VAL A 97 -31.22 -39.40 12.72
CA VAL A 97 -31.40 -37.98 12.34
C VAL A 97 -30.15 -37.44 11.63
N VAL A 98 -28.95 -37.75 12.13
CA VAL A 98 -27.69 -37.38 11.47
C VAL A 98 -27.56 -38.06 10.11
N HIS A 99 -27.90 -39.35 10.01
CA HIS A 99 -27.96 -40.07 8.74
C HIS A 99 -28.86 -39.36 7.73
N ASP A 100 -30.09 -39.02 8.13
CA ASP A 100 -31.06 -38.37 7.24
C ASP A 100 -30.60 -36.96 6.84
N THR A 101 -29.99 -36.20 7.76
CA THR A 101 -29.41 -34.87 7.48
C THR A 101 -28.31 -34.95 6.42
N VAL A 102 -27.43 -35.95 6.52
CA VAL A 102 -26.35 -36.18 5.54
C VAL A 102 -26.90 -36.71 4.22
N ALA A 103 -27.83 -37.67 4.27
CA ALA A 103 -28.46 -38.27 3.09
C ALA A 103 -29.22 -37.23 2.25
N GLN A 104 -29.93 -36.31 2.92
CA GLN A 104 -30.67 -35.21 2.29
C GLN A 104 -29.79 -34.02 1.88
N LYS A 105 -28.48 -34.08 2.16
CA LYS A 105 -27.53 -32.97 1.97
C LYS A 105 -27.92 -31.69 2.70
N ASN A 106 -28.65 -31.80 3.81
CA ASN A 106 -29.13 -30.67 4.61
C ASN A 106 -28.13 -30.30 5.71
N PHE A 107 -26.84 -30.28 5.36
CA PHE A 107 -25.75 -29.94 6.27
C PHE A 107 -25.13 -28.56 5.98
N ASP A 108 -25.49 -27.96 4.84
CA ASP A 108 -25.06 -26.61 4.48
C ASP A 108 -25.90 -25.56 5.22
N PRO A 109 -25.28 -24.46 5.69
CA PRO A 109 -26.02 -23.39 6.35
C PRO A 109 -27.00 -22.75 5.37
N VAL A 110 -28.29 -22.79 5.70
CA VAL A 110 -29.35 -22.14 4.92
C VAL A 110 -29.19 -20.62 5.03
N LEU A 111 -28.91 -19.97 3.91
CA LEU A 111 -28.92 -18.52 3.83
C LEU A 111 -30.36 -18.00 3.95
N PRO A 112 -30.59 -16.84 4.60
CA PRO A 112 -31.90 -16.19 4.59
C PRO A 112 -32.37 -15.97 3.14
N PRO A 113 -33.68 -16.17 2.84
CA PRO A 113 -34.21 -15.84 1.53
C PRO A 113 -33.98 -14.37 1.23
N LEU A 114 -33.57 -14.07 0.01
CA LEU A 114 -33.43 -12.70 -0.47
C LEU A 114 -34.80 -12.02 -0.47
N PRO A 115 -34.92 -10.78 0.04
CA PRO A 115 -36.15 -9.99 -0.05
C PRO A 115 -36.73 -9.92 -1.48
N ASP A 116 -38.05 -9.93 -1.61
CA ASP A 116 -38.77 -9.89 -2.92
C ASP A 116 -38.55 -8.59 -3.73
N ASN A 117 -37.82 -7.61 -3.18
CA ASN A 117 -37.47 -6.34 -3.81
C ASN A 117 -35.99 -6.27 -4.23
N PHE A 118 -35.37 -7.41 -4.56
CA PHE A 118 -34.10 -7.41 -5.27
C PHE A 118 -34.40 -7.23 -6.76
N ASP A 119 -34.36 -5.97 -7.22
CA ASP A 119 -34.26 -5.71 -8.65
C ASP A 119 -32.95 -6.35 -9.15
N ASP A 120 -33.05 -7.28 -10.09
CA ASP A 120 -31.96 -7.96 -10.82
C ASP A 120 -31.19 -6.97 -11.74
N ASP A 121 -31.20 -5.68 -11.41
CA ASP A 121 -30.28 -4.71 -12.01
C ASP A 121 -28.89 -5.00 -11.41
N PHE A 122 -28.13 -5.82 -12.14
CA PHE A 122 -26.72 -6.19 -11.93
C PHE A 122 -25.74 -4.98 -11.97
N ASP A 123 -26.12 -3.85 -11.39
CA ASP A 123 -25.30 -2.66 -11.17
C ASP A 123 -25.24 -2.28 -9.67
N GLU A 124 -25.62 -3.17 -8.73
CA GLU A 124 -25.30 -2.95 -7.32
C GLU A 124 -23.80 -3.22 -7.10
N GLU A 125 -22.99 -2.20 -7.41
CA GLU A 125 -21.55 -2.13 -7.20
C GLU A 125 -21.13 -2.88 -5.93
N SER A 126 -20.35 -3.96 -6.11
CA SER A 126 -20.00 -4.87 -5.02
C SER A 126 -19.38 -4.12 -3.84
N VAL A 127 -20.13 -4.03 -2.74
CA VAL A 127 -19.72 -3.24 -1.59
C VAL A 127 -18.73 -4.04 -0.74
N LYS A 128 -17.58 -3.43 -0.43
CA LYS A 128 -16.56 -3.95 0.48
C LYS A 128 -16.70 -3.30 1.85
N ILE A 129 -16.85 -4.12 2.89
CA ILE A 129 -16.81 -3.66 4.29
C ILE A 129 -15.40 -3.84 4.83
N VAL A 130 -14.74 -2.75 5.19
CA VAL A 130 -13.38 -2.76 5.74
C VAL A 130 -13.38 -2.30 7.19
N ARG A 131 -12.66 -3.02 8.03
CA ARG A 131 -12.50 -2.68 9.44
C ARG A 131 -11.04 -2.30 9.69
N LEU A 132 -10.82 -1.05 10.07
CA LEU A 132 -9.50 -0.51 10.36
C LEU A 132 -9.36 -0.19 11.85
N VAL A 133 -8.17 -0.42 12.39
CA VAL A 133 -7.84 0.01 13.76
C VAL A 133 -7.02 1.28 13.68
N LYS A 134 -7.56 2.34 14.27
CA LYS A 134 -6.94 3.67 14.32
C LYS A 134 -6.54 3.98 15.76
N ASN A 135 -5.23 4.12 15.99
CA ASN A 135 -4.68 4.75 17.19
C ASN A 135 -4.89 6.27 17.07
N LYS A 136 -4.76 7.08 18.13
CA LYS A 136 -5.06 8.54 18.16
C LYS A 136 -4.53 9.42 16.98
N GLU A 137 -3.74 8.88 16.06
CA GLU A 137 -3.37 9.45 14.76
C GLU A 137 -4.53 9.45 13.74
N PRO A 138 -4.52 10.29 12.69
CA PRO A 138 -5.49 10.24 11.60
C PRO A 138 -5.40 8.94 10.79
N LEU A 139 -6.48 8.56 10.07
CA LEU A 139 -6.52 7.33 9.26
C LEU A 139 -5.41 7.28 8.21
N GLY A 140 -4.93 8.44 7.75
CA GLY A 140 -3.93 8.53 6.70
C GLY A 140 -4.51 8.37 5.30
N ALA A 141 -5.73 8.86 5.09
CA ALA A 141 -6.34 8.99 3.77
C ALA A 141 -6.96 10.39 3.67
N THR A 142 -6.92 10.98 2.47
CA THR A 142 -7.66 12.21 2.17
C THR A 142 -8.82 11.88 1.25
N ILE A 143 -9.99 12.45 1.53
CA ILE A 143 -11.20 12.29 0.74
C ILE A 143 -11.47 13.55 -0.08
N ARG A 144 -12.09 13.41 -1.24
CA ARG A 144 -12.69 14.53 -1.97
C ARG A 144 -14.14 14.19 -2.29
N ARG A 145 -14.93 15.23 -2.55
CA ARG A 145 -16.24 15.06 -3.16
C ARG A 145 -16.10 15.14 -4.68
N ASP A 146 -16.65 14.17 -5.39
CA ASP A 146 -16.79 14.23 -6.83
C ASP A 146 -17.89 15.24 -7.18
N GLU A 147 -17.60 16.19 -8.07
CA GLU A 147 -18.54 17.24 -8.46
C GLU A 147 -19.65 16.72 -9.39
N HIS A 148 -19.40 15.64 -10.12
CA HIS A 148 -20.33 15.08 -11.09
C HIS A 148 -21.32 14.12 -10.44
N THR A 149 -20.82 13.19 -9.61
CA THR A 149 -21.66 12.17 -8.96
C THR A 149 -22.09 12.60 -7.55
N GLY A 150 -21.45 13.59 -6.96
CA GLY A 150 -21.65 13.98 -5.56
C GLY A 150 -21.07 12.99 -4.55
N ALA A 151 -20.46 11.90 -5.01
CA ALA A 151 -19.92 10.83 -4.20
C ALA A 151 -18.64 11.24 -3.47
N VAL A 152 -18.35 10.58 -2.34
CA VAL A 152 -17.14 10.84 -1.55
C VAL A 152 -16.11 9.78 -1.92
N VAL A 153 -15.01 10.19 -2.53
CA VAL A 153 -13.97 9.26 -3.01
C VAL A 153 -12.65 9.48 -2.30
N VAL A 154 -11.90 8.39 -2.10
CA VAL A 154 -10.54 8.43 -1.55
C VAL A 154 -9.61 9.08 -2.58
N ALA A 155 -9.16 10.29 -2.30
CA ALA A 155 -8.30 11.05 -3.20
C ALA A 155 -6.81 10.68 -3.06
N ARG A 156 -6.36 10.28 -1.86
CA ARG A 156 -4.96 9.91 -1.59
C ARG A 156 -4.85 9.02 -0.36
N ILE A 157 -3.89 8.11 -0.40
CA ILE A 157 -3.42 7.35 0.77
C ILE A 157 -2.06 7.89 1.22
N MET A 158 -1.94 8.22 2.51
CA MET A 158 -0.73 8.73 3.14
C MET A 158 0.16 7.57 3.61
N ARG A 159 1.39 7.51 3.08
CA ARG A 159 2.36 6.46 3.37
C ARG A 159 2.66 6.36 4.86
N GLY A 160 2.63 5.14 5.37
CA GLY A 160 2.82 4.82 6.79
C GLY A 160 1.65 5.20 7.70
N GLY A 161 0.52 5.68 7.18
CA GLY A 161 -0.73 5.85 7.93
C GLY A 161 -1.51 4.54 8.11
N ALA A 162 -2.59 4.56 8.90
CA ALA A 162 -3.39 3.36 9.18
C ALA A 162 -4.04 2.74 7.92
N ALA A 163 -4.47 3.57 6.97
CA ALA A 163 -5.01 3.11 5.68
C ALA A 163 -3.95 2.43 4.80
N ASP A 164 -2.74 3.01 4.70
CA ASP A 164 -1.63 2.44 3.93
C ASP A 164 -1.16 1.11 4.54
N ARG A 165 -1.03 1.04 5.87
CA ARG A 165 -0.60 -0.17 6.57
C ARG A 165 -1.63 -1.31 6.52
N SER A 166 -2.91 -1.01 6.37
CA SER A 166 -3.94 -2.05 6.24
C SER A 166 -3.98 -2.64 4.84
N GLY A 167 -3.65 -1.85 3.80
CA GLY A 167 -3.79 -2.26 2.41
C GLY A 167 -5.25 -2.54 1.99
N LEU A 168 -6.23 -2.14 2.82
CA LEU A 168 -7.64 -2.43 2.57
C LEU A 168 -8.36 -1.32 1.80
N VAL A 169 -7.79 -0.11 1.81
CA VAL A 169 -8.34 1.11 1.22
C VAL A 169 -7.37 1.65 0.18
N HIS A 170 -7.88 1.94 -1.01
CA HIS A 170 -7.12 2.40 -2.16
C HIS A 170 -7.60 3.76 -2.65
N VAL A 171 -6.76 4.42 -3.45
CA VAL A 171 -7.12 5.68 -4.11
C VAL A 171 -8.16 5.40 -5.18
N GLY A 172 -9.28 6.11 -5.11
CA GLY A 172 -10.43 5.94 -5.99
C GLY A 172 -11.61 5.27 -5.31
N ASP A 173 -11.40 4.55 -4.19
CA ASP A 173 -12.49 3.89 -3.49
C ASP A 173 -13.57 4.90 -3.10
N GLU A 174 -14.83 4.57 -3.38
CA GLU A 174 -15.97 5.40 -3.02
C GLU A 174 -16.46 5.02 -1.62
N LEU A 175 -16.53 6.01 -0.73
CA LEU A 175 -16.99 5.84 0.64
C LEU A 175 -18.51 6.03 0.69
N ARG A 176 -19.23 5.00 1.17
CA ARG A 176 -20.69 5.03 1.37
C ARG A 176 -21.08 5.26 2.83
N GLU A 177 -20.39 4.60 3.76
CA GLU A 177 -20.67 4.73 5.20
C GLU A 177 -19.39 4.69 6.05
N VAL A 178 -19.44 5.39 7.19
CA VAL A 178 -18.42 5.36 8.25
C VAL A 178 -19.12 5.04 9.57
N ASN A 179 -18.79 3.91 10.20
CA ASN A 179 -19.40 3.45 11.45
C ASN A 179 -20.94 3.44 11.40
N GLY A 180 -21.51 3.05 10.25
CA GLY A 180 -22.96 3.03 10.03
C GLY A 180 -23.59 4.40 9.71
N ILE A 181 -22.80 5.47 9.65
CA ILE A 181 -23.26 6.81 9.24
C ILE A 181 -23.02 6.98 7.74
N THR A 182 -24.08 7.24 6.98
CA THR A 182 -24.01 7.52 5.55
C THR A 182 -23.27 8.83 5.26
N VAL A 183 -22.40 8.81 4.25
CA VAL A 183 -21.55 9.98 3.91
C VAL A 183 -22.02 10.75 2.66
N LEU A 184 -22.95 10.22 1.87
CA LEU A 184 -23.37 10.78 0.57
C LEU A 184 -23.81 12.27 0.64
N HIS A 185 -24.45 12.66 1.74
CA HIS A 185 -24.95 14.04 1.94
C HIS A 185 -24.10 14.87 2.89
N LYS A 186 -22.92 14.38 3.28
CA LYS A 186 -22.03 15.07 4.22
C LYS A 186 -20.90 15.76 3.49
N ARG A 187 -20.48 16.90 4.02
CA ARG A 187 -19.30 17.60 3.50
C ARG A 187 -18.02 16.87 3.93
N PRO A 188 -16.93 16.93 3.14
CA PRO A 188 -15.65 16.31 3.50
C PRO A 188 -15.14 16.70 4.90
N GLU A 189 -15.42 17.93 5.35
CA GLU A 189 -15.06 18.43 6.68
C GLU A 189 -15.83 17.69 7.78
N GLU A 190 -17.13 17.43 7.58
CA GLU A 190 -17.98 16.70 8.54
C GLU A 190 -17.55 15.24 8.64
N ILE A 191 -17.23 14.61 7.51
CA ILE A 191 -16.72 13.23 7.46
C ILE A 191 -15.35 13.14 8.14
N SER A 192 -14.49 14.13 7.91
CA SER A 192 -13.18 14.24 8.58
C SER A 192 -13.36 14.37 10.09
N GLN A 193 -14.35 15.13 10.55
CA GLN A 193 -14.67 15.27 11.96
C GLN A 193 -15.20 13.95 12.58
N ILE A 194 -16.08 13.22 11.88
CA ILE A 194 -16.57 11.90 12.31
C ILE A 194 -15.39 10.91 12.45
N LEU A 195 -14.51 10.88 11.45
CA LEU A 195 -13.31 10.03 11.47
C LEU A 195 -12.33 10.47 12.57
N ALA A 196 -12.21 11.76 12.87
CA ALA A 196 -11.35 12.28 13.93
C ALA A 196 -11.86 11.96 15.33
N GLN A 197 -13.18 12.01 15.55
CA GLN A 197 -13.83 11.68 16.82
C GLN A 197 -13.87 10.17 17.10
N SER A 198 -13.91 9.36 16.04
CA SER A 198 -13.87 7.90 16.15
C SER A 198 -12.52 7.41 16.66
N GLN A 199 -12.51 6.65 17.75
CA GLN A 199 -11.31 6.01 18.31
C GLN A 199 -11.42 4.49 18.28
N GLY A 200 -10.29 3.81 18.07
CA GLY A 200 -10.23 2.36 18.03
C GLY A 200 -10.65 1.80 16.67
N SER A 201 -11.70 0.97 16.65
CA SER A 201 -12.15 0.29 15.43
C SER A 201 -13.06 1.19 14.60
N ILE A 202 -12.71 1.41 13.34
CA ILE A 202 -13.53 2.11 12.35
C ILE A 202 -13.97 1.11 11.29
N THR A 203 -15.27 1.07 11.02
CA THR A 203 -15.85 0.27 9.93
C THR A 203 -16.20 1.20 8.79
N LEU A 204 -15.67 0.96 7.59
CA LEU A 204 -16.01 1.70 6.38
C LEU A 204 -16.74 0.76 5.42
N LYS A 205 -17.82 1.27 4.83
CA LYS A 205 -18.49 0.64 3.70
C LYS A 205 -18.04 1.37 2.45
N ILE A 206 -17.31 0.69 1.59
CA ILE A 206 -16.70 1.29 0.39
C ILE A 206 -17.05 0.49 -0.86
N ILE A 207 -17.09 1.18 -2.00
CA ILE A 207 -17.14 0.56 -3.31
C ILE A 207 -15.72 0.62 -3.86
N PRO A 208 -15.08 -0.53 -4.12
CA PRO A 208 -13.70 -0.56 -4.58
C PRO A 208 -13.60 0.07 -5.96
N ALA A 209 -12.62 0.95 -6.17
CA ALA A 209 -12.35 1.43 -7.51
C ALA A 209 -11.79 0.29 -8.37
N ILE A 210 -12.38 0.08 -9.55
CA ILE A 210 -11.80 -0.81 -10.56
C ILE A 210 -10.49 -0.18 -11.02
N LYS A 211 -9.38 -0.69 -10.53
CA LYS A 211 -8.04 -0.30 -10.98
C LYS A 211 -7.19 -1.53 -11.22
N GLU A 212 -6.54 -1.54 -12.39
CA GLU A 212 -5.39 -2.39 -12.63
C GLU A 212 -4.32 -2.09 -11.57
N GLU A 213 -3.77 -3.14 -10.97
CA GLU A 213 -2.76 -3.03 -9.92
C GLU A 213 -1.52 -2.27 -10.43
N ASP A 214 -1.48 -0.96 -10.15
CA ASP A 214 -0.24 -0.21 -10.19
C ASP A 214 0.66 -0.78 -9.09
N ARG A 215 1.59 -1.64 -9.49
CA ARG A 215 2.71 -2.08 -8.66
C ARG A 215 3.55 -0.85 -8.33
N LEU A 216 3.21 -0.19 -7.23
CA LEU A 216 3.91 0.98 -6.71
C LEU A 216 5.36 0.58 -6.46
N LYS A 217 6.28 1.16 -7.24
CA LYS A 217 7.72 1.02 -7.00
C LYS A 217 8.06 1.83 -5.76
N ASP A 218 8.55 1.17 -4.72
CA ASP A 218 9.21 1.83 -3.59
C ASP A 218 10.44 2.59 -4.11
N SER A 219 10.26 3.85 -4.49
CA SER A 219 11.31 4.77 -4.94
C SER A 219 11.71 5.69 -3.80
N LYS A 220 12.35 5.09 -2.78
CA LYS A 220 12.85 5.85 -1.62
C LYS A 220 14.07 6.66 -2.05
N VAL A 221 13.97 7.98 -1.98
CA VAL A 221 15.08 8.90 -2.29
C VAL A 221 15.25 9.92 -1.18
N PHE A 222 16.48 10.30 -0.88
CA PHE A 222 16.77 11.30 0.14
C PHE A 222 17.09 12.64 -0.51
N MET A 223 16.37 13.68 -0.13
CA MET A 223 16.47 15.01 -0.71
C MET A 223 16.80 16.03 0.37
N ARG A 224 17.87 16.79 0.18
CA ARG A 224 18.19 17.97 0.97
C ARG A 224 17.41 19.17 0.44
N ALA A 225 16.60 19.78 1.29
CA ALA A 225 15.85 20.99 0.94
C ALA A 225 16.77 22.21 0.82
N LEU A 226 16.66 22.98 -0.26
CA LEU A 226 17.43 24.21 -0.47
C LEU A 226 16.62 25.49 -0.19
N PHE A 227 15.40 25.33 0.31
CA PHE A 227 14.47 26.39 0.71
C PHE A 227 13.69 26.00 1.98
N CYS A 228 12.94 26.93 2.55
CA CYS A 228 12.02 26.68 3.65
C CYS A 228 10.59 26.54 3.13
N TYR A 229 9.81 25.64 3.73
CA TYR A 229 8.42 25.40 3.36
C TYR A 229 7.53 25.41 4.61
N ASN A 230 6.50 26.26 4.59
CA ASN A 230 5.46 26.30 5.60
C ASN A 230 4.10 25.95 4.95
N PRO A 231 3.53 24.78 5.25
CA PRO A 231 2.26 24.37 4.66
C PRO A 231 1.08 25.23 5.10
N LYS A 232 1.16 25.92 6.26
CA LYS A 232 0.09 26.80 6.75
C LYS A 232 -0.07 28.07 5.90
N GLU A 233 1.01 28.52 5.26
CA GLU A 233 1.00 29.70 4.38
C GLU A 233 0.68 29.33 2.92
N ASP A 234 0.69 28.03 2.59
CA ASP A 234 0.46 27.55 1.24
C ASP A 234 -1.04 27.33 0.99
N LYS A 235 -1.64 28.18 0.16
CA LYS A 235 -3.06 28.07 -0.22
C LYS A 235 -3.34 26.97 -1.24
N ALA A 236 -2.31 26.43 -1.89
CA ALA A 236 -2.47 25.44 -2.95
C ALA A 236 -2.24 24.00 -2.45
N ILE A 237 -1.91 23.81 -1.17
CA ILE A 237 -1.87 22.47 -0.58
C ILE A 237 -3.29 21.90 -0.43
N PRO A 238 -3.55 20.65 -0.84
CA PRO A 238 -4.88 20.07 -0.76
C PRO A 238 -5.42 19.94 0.67
N CYS A 239 -4.52 19.67 1.62
CA CYS A 239 -4.85 19.54 3.04
C CYS A 239 -3.67 20.08 3.86
N GLN A 240 -3.86 21.22 4.52
CA GLN A 240 -2.80 21.88 5.30
C GLN A 240 -2.30 21.01 6.46
N GLU A 241 -3.17 20.23 7.09
CA GLU A 241 -2.82 19.32 8.19
C GLU A 241 -1.95 18.13 7.75
N ALA A 242 -2.01 17.78 6.45
CA ALA A 242 -1.18 16.74 5.87
C ALA A 242 0.21 17.26 5.46
N GLY A 243 0.43 18.58 5.47
CA GLY A 243 1.69 19.18 5.03
C GLY A 243 2.85 18.91 5.98
N LEU A 244 4.03 18.61 5.42
CA LEU A 244 5.27 18.46 6.17
C LEU A 244 6.08 19.78 6.15
N PRO A 245 6.14 20.55 7.25
CA PRO A 245 6.99 21.73 7.31
C PRO A 245 8.47 21.36 7.33
N PHE A 246 9.30 22.13 6.62
CA PHE A 246 10.76 21.96 6.67
C PHE A 246 11.51 23.28 6.49
N LYS A 247 12.75 23.29 6.95
CA LYS A 247 13.69 24.41 6.78
C LYS A 247 14.76 24.03 5.76
N ARG A 248 15.39 25.05 5.18
CA ARG A 248 16.57 24.85 4.34
C ARG A 248 17.63 24.00 5.05
N ARG A 249 18.24 23.07 4.32
CA ARG A 249 19.20 22.04 4.73
C ARG A 249 18.63 20.82 5.46
N HIS A 250 17.33 20.79 5.77
CA HIS A 250 16.73 19.53 6.24
C HIS A 250 16.84 18.45 5.16
N VAL A 251 17.09 17.21 5.59
CA VAL A 251 17.07 16.03 4.72
C VAL A 251 15.71 15.36 4.88
N LEU A 252 15.07 15.12 3.74
CA LEU A 252 13.74 14.54 3.60
C LEU A 252 13.87 13.18 2.92
N GLU A 253 13.31 12.15 3.54
CA GLU A 253 13.10 10.85 2.91
C GLU A 253 11.80 10.94 2.10
N VAL A 254 11.92 11.04 0.78
CA VAL A 254 10.77 11.03 -0.12
C VAL A 254 10.38 9.56 -0.35
N VAL A 255 9.17 9.22 0.09
CA VAL A 255 8.65 7.83 0.08
C VAL A 255 7.71 7.56 -1.08
N SER A 256 7.12 8.60 -1.68
CA SER A 256 6.30 8.48 -2.90
C SER A 256 6.36 9.77 -3.71
N GLN A 257 6.51 9.60 -5.03
CA GLN A 257 6.51 10.66 -6.04
C GLN A 257 5.33 10.50 -7.03
N ASP A 258 4.34 9.68 -6.67
CA ASP A 258 3.23 9.30 -7.56
C ASP A 258 2.40 10.51 -8.01
N ASP A 259 2.28 11.52 -7.14
CA ASP A 259 1.68 12.79 -7.49
C ASP A 259 2.74 13.79 -8.00
N PRO A 260 2.56 14.35 -9.22
CA PRO A 260 3.54 15.25 -9.84
C PRO A 260 3.64 16.62 -9.17
N THR A 261 2.69 17.00 -8.31
CA THR A 261 2.60 18.27 -7.60
C THR A 261 2.97 18.17 -6.12
N TRP A 262 2.56 17.08 -5.45
CA TRP A 262 2.67 16.90 -4.01
C TRP A 262 3.28 15.55 -3.66
N TRP A 263 4.57 15.54 -3.37
CA TRP A 263 5.27 14.33 -2.94
C TRP A 263 4.97 14.01 -1.48
N GLN A 264 5.09 12.72 -1.14
CA GLN A 264 5.02 12.27 0.24
C GLN A 264 6.43 12.05 0.79
N ALA A 265 6.72 12.68 1.91
CA ALA A 265 8.04 12.59 2.53
C ALA A 265 7.96 12.52 4.04
N LYS A 266 9.06 12.09 4.63
CA LYS A 266 9.33 12.14 6.07
C LYS A 266 10.60 12.92 6.30
N ARG A 267 10.72 13.56 7.46
CA ARG A 267 11.99 14.17 7.86
C ARG A 267 12.88 13.11 8.47
N VAL A 268 14.13 13.03 8.03
CA VAL A 268 15.10 12.08 8.60
C VAL A 268 15.34 12.42 10.07
N GLY A 269 15.22 11.41 10.95
CA GLY A 269 15.34 11.56 12.41
C GLY A 269 14.03 11.88 13.13
N ASP A 270 12.91 11.99 12.41
CA ASP A 270 11.58 12.08 13.01
C ASP A 270 11.05 10.68 13.37
N THR A 271 10.39 10.55 14.51
CA THR A 271 9.76 9.28 14.94
C THR A 271 8.40 9.05 14.30
N ASN A 272 7.87 10.05 13.57
CA ASN A 272 6.57 9.94 12.93
C ASN A 272 6.59 8.91 11.78
N LEU A 273 5.77 7.86 11.93
CA LEU A 273 5.63 6.82 10.91
C LEU A 273 4.84 7.29 9.68
N ARG A 274 4.08 8.38 9.79
CA ARG A 274 3.25 8.91 8.71
C ARG A 274 4.00 9.94 7.90
N ALA A 275 3.99 9.79 6.58
CA ALA A 275 4.50 10.81 5.65
C ALA A 275 3.61 12.05 5.65
N GLY A 276 4.20 13.20 5.30
CA GLY A 276 3.47 14.43 5.02
C GLY A 276 3.76 14.94 3.60
N LEU A 277 2.92 15.86 3.14
CA LEU A 277 2.99 16.42 1.80
C LEU A 277 4.05 17.52 1.72
N ILE A 278 4.88 17.44 0.68
CA ILE A 278 5.84 18.48 0.29
C ILE A 278 5.63 18.83 -1.19
N PRO A 279 5.89 20.08 -1.62
CA PRO A 279 5.80 20.45 -3.02
C PRO A 279 6.86 19.67 -3.82
N SER A 280 6.46 19.13 -4.97
CA SER A 280 7.38 18.45 -5.87
C SER A 280 8.44 19.42 -6.40
N LYS A 281 9.58 18.87 -6.88
CA LYS A 281 10.63 19.67 -7.52
C LYS A 281 10.05 20.52 -8.65
N GLN A 282 9.30 19.90 -9.56
CA GLN A 282 8.73 20.58 -10.72
C GLN A 282 7.70 21.64 -10.32
N PHE A 283 6.84 21.35 -9.34
CA PHE A 283 5.83 22.30 -8.89
C PHE A 283 6.45 23.53 -8.21
N GLN A 284 7.48 23.31 -7.40
CA GLN A 284 8.24 24.41 -6.80
C GLN A 284 8.97 25.26 -7.85
N GLU A 285 9.55 24.62 -8.88
CA GLU A 285 10.17 25.33 -10.00
C GLU A 285 9.16 26.20 -10.77
N ARG A 286 7.97 25.67 -11.08
CA ARG A 286 6.90 26.44 -11.72
C ARG A 286 6.51 27.68 -10.90
N ARG A 287 6.39 27.55 -9.58
CA ARG A 287 6.11 28.69 -8.67
C ARG A 287 7.20 29.74 -8.70
N LEU A 288 8.47 29.33 -8.73
CA LEU A 288 9.60 30.24 -8.79
C LEU A 288 9.71 30.94 -10.15
N THR A 289 9.43 30.22 -11.24
CA THR A 289 9.33 30.80 -12.59
C THR A 289 8.22 31.85 -12.65
N TYR A 290 7.03 31.53 -12.15
CA TYR A 290 5.91 32.49 -12.11
C TYR A 290 6.23 33.72 -11.26
N ARG A 291 6.87 33.55 -10.09
CA ARG A 291 7.32 34.68 -9.26
C ARG A 291 8.38 35.54 -9.94
N ARG A 292 9.24 34.93 -10.77
CA ARG A 292 10.24 35.65 -11.57
C ARG A 292 9.58 36.46 -12.69
N THR A 293 8.58 35.92 -13.38
CA THR A 293 7.89 36.64 -14.47
C THR A 293 7.09 37.83 -13.96
N ILE A 294 6.46 37.72 -12.79
CA ILE A 294 5.71 38.82 -12.15
C ILE A 294 6.59 39.76 -11.31
N GLY A 295 7.92 39.61 -11.34
CA GLY A 295 8.86 40.52 -10.65
C GLY A 295 8.84 40.49 -9.12
N THR A 296 8.18 39.52 -8.48
CA THR A 296 8.07 39.41 -7.01
C THR A 296 9.17 38.54 -6.39
N LEU A 297 10.00 37.91 -7.22
CA LEU A 297 11.19 37.21 -6.74
C LEU A 297 12.27 38.26 -6.46
N GLN A 298 12.47 38.61 -5.18
CA GLN A 298 13.67 39.33 -4.77
C GLN A 298 14.87 38.51 -5.26
N ASN A 299 15.72 39.12 -6.08
CA ASN A 299 16.93 38.51 -6.60
C ASN A 299 17.77 37.99 -5.42
N ALA A 300 17.60 36.71 -5.08
CA ALA A 300 18.58 36.00 -4.30
C ALA A 300 19.86 36.08 -5.13
N ARG A 301 20.79 36.93 -4.67
CA ARG A 301 22.10 37.20 -5.28
C ARG A 301 22.52 35.97 -6.06
N THR A 302 22.47 36.06 -7.39
CA THR A 302 23.14 35.10 -8.25
C THR A 302 24.58 35.13 -7.77
N LEU A 303 25.00 34.09 -7.03
CA LEU A 303 26.42 33.82 -6.91
C LEU A 303 26.84 33.51 -8.35
N LYS A 304 27.30 34.53 -9.06
CA LYS A 304 28.09 34.36 -10.27
C LYS A 304 29.16 33.35 -9.87
N LYS A 305 29.11 32.15 -10.45
CA LYS A 305 30.20 31.19 -10.35
C LYS A 305 31.47 31.99 -10.67
N PRO A 306 32.49 32.01 -9.80
CA PRO A 306 33.76 32.59 -10.22
C PRO A 306 34.21 31.76 -11.42
N LEU A 307 34.44 32.43 -12.55
CA LEU A 307 35.15 31.89 -13.68
C LEU A 307 36.57 31.56 -13.20
N SER A 308 36.75 30.39 -12.61
CA SER A 308 38.05 29.75 -12.47
C SER A 308 37.99 28.51 -13.36
N GLY A 309 38.78 28.57 -14.43
CA GLY A 309 38.88 27.49 -15.39
C GLY A 309 39.48 26.27 -14.72
N LEU A 310 38.79 25.13 -14.81
CA LEU A 310 39.46 23.84 -14.87
C LEU A 310 38.60 22.88 -15.70
N ARG A 311 39.18 22.55 -16.86
CA ARG A 311 38.90 21.53 -17.88
C ARG A 311 37.59 20.70 -17.79
N ARG A 312 36.82 20.81 -18.88
CA ARG A 312 35.82 19.82 -19.34
C ARG A 312 36.50 18.50 -19.73
N SER A 313 35.93 17.38 -19.28
CA SER A 313 35.86 16.07 -19.95
C SER A 313 35.25 15.09 -18.94
N PHE A 314 34.24 14.25 -19.17
CA PHE A 314 33.72 13.58 -20.35
C PHE A 314 32.21 13.31 -20.15
N ARG A 315 31.37 13.53 -21.16
CA ARG A 315 30.14 12.76 -21.35
C ARG A 315 29.96 12.48 -22.82
N LEU A 316 30.28 11.25 -23.21
CA LEU A 316 29.80 10.63 -24.42
C LEU A 316 28.30 10.42 -24.25
N SER A 317 27.48 11.06 -25.08
CA SER A 317 26.13 10.57 -25.36
C SER A 317 25.91 10.63 -26.86
N ARG A 318 25.69 9.43 -27.39
CA ARG A 318 25.46 9.08 -28.79
C ARG A 318 24.18 9.76 -29.26
N LYS A 319 24.31 10.60 -30.28
CA LYS A 319 23.19 11.33 -30.89
C LYS A 319 22.73 10.54 -32.11
N GLU A 320 21.62 9.82 -31.98
CA GLU A 320 20.82 9.43 -33.14
C GLU A 320 19.90 10.59 -33.51
N LYS A 321 20.00 10.95 -34.79
CA LYS A 321 19.29 12.04 -35.46
C LYS A 321 18.08 11.41 -36.15
N GLU A 322 16.90 11.98 -35.95
CA GLU A 322 15.92 12.07 -37.02
C GLU A 322 15.21 13.42 -36.94
N ASN A 323 15.06 14.02 -38.12
CA ASN A 323 14.59 15.38 -38.36
C ASN A 323 13.06 15.37 -38.55
N SER A 324 12.36 16.40 -38.04
CA SER A 324 11.39 17.15 -38.86
C SER A 324 10.95 18.47 -38.18
N VAL A 325 11.31 19.59 -38.84
CA VAL A 325 10.50 20.79 -39.17
C VAL A 325 9.65 21.42 -38.05
N ASN A 326 10.08 22.53 -37.43
CA ASN A 326 9.65 23.95 -37.68
C ASN A 326 8.12 24.14 -37.54
N GLU A 327 7.53 25.05 -36.74
CA GLU A 327 7.88 26.44 -36.39
C GLU A 327 7.25 26.86 -35.05
N GLY A 328 7.90 27.81 -34.35
CA GLY A 328 7.37 28.40 -33.12
C GLY A 328 8.43 29.12 -32.29
N LYS A 329 9.18 30.05 -32.91
CA LYS A 329 10.15 30.89 -32.19
C LYS A 329 9.41 31.82 -31.22
N GLN A 330 9.67 31.68 -29.92
CA GLN A 330 10.22 32.71 -29.03
C GLN A 330 9.91 32.39 -27.55
N ALA A 331 10.80 31.62 -26.90
CA ALA A 331 11.14 31.75 -25.47
C ALA A 331 12.18 30.69 -25.03
N GLU A 332 13.15 30.33 -25.87
CA GLU A 332 14.20 29.38 -25.48
C GLU A 332 15.59 30.01 -25.57
N GLN A 333 15.84 30.98 -24.69
CA GLN A 333 17.19 31.35 -24.27
C GLN A 333 17.11 32.29 -23.05
N ALA A 334 16.56 31.79 -21.95
CA ALA A 334 16.85 32.33 -20.63
C ALA A 334 17.69 31.29 -19.90
N ASP A 335 19.00 31.55 -19.90
CA ASP A 335 20.06 31.03 -19.03
C ASP A 335 19.62 29.99 -17.99
N GLY A 336 20.21 28.79 -18.07
CA GLY A 336 19.95 27.60 -17.23
C GLY A 336 20.34 27.79 -15.75
N ALA A 337 19.70 28.75 -15.09
CA ALA A 337 19.72 28.89 -13.65
C ALA A 337 18.78 27.84 -13.06
N GLU A 338 19.31 26.63 -12.89
CA GLU A 338 18.67 25.56 -12.13
C GLU A 338 18.23 26.13 -10.76
N PHE A 339 16.92 26.11 -10.49
CA PHE A 339 16.40 26.64 -9.24
C PHE A 339 16.92 25.80 -8.08
N LEU A 340 17.36 26.46 -7.00
CA LEU A 340 17.79 25.79 -5.77
C LEU A 340 16.57 25.29 -4.99
N THR A 341 16.02 24.15 -5.39
CA THR A 341 14.84 23.52 -4.77
C THR A 341 15.24 22.35 -3.89
N TYR A 342 15.68 21.24 -4.49
CA TYR A 342 16.10 20.02 -3.82
C TYR A 342 17.42 19.52 -4.39
N GLU A 343 18.22 18.91 -3.53
CA GLU A 343 19.46 18.25 -3.89
C GLU A 343 19.42 16.82 -3.38
N GLU A 344 19.61 15.84 -4.25
CA GLU A 344 19.65 14.43 -3.86
C GLU A 344 20.89 14.16 -3.01
N VAL A 345 20.70 13.42 -1.91
CA VAL A 345 21.77 13.09 -0.96
C VAL A 345 21.72 11.61 -0.59
N THR A 346 22.82 11.08 -0.09
CA THR A 346 22.89 9.73 0.46
C THR A 346 23.69 9.77 1.75
N LYS A 347 23.31 8.96 2.74
CA LYS A 347 24.08 8.85 3.98
C LYS A 347 25.42 8.19 3.67
N TYR A 348 26.51 8.93 3.91
CA TYR A 348 27.85 8.38 3.83
C TYR A 348 28.32 7.97 5.22
N GLN A 349 28.78 6.73 5.36
CA GLN A 349 29.46 6.21 6.54
C GLN A 349 30.77 5.59 6.08
N GLN A 350 31.89 6.09 6.60
CA GLN A 350 33.22 5.63 6.23
C GLN A 350 33.36 4.15 6.60
N GLN A 351 33.81 3.33 5.65
CA GLN A 351 34.07 1.91 5.88
C GLN A 351 35.47 1.70 6.50
N PRO A 352 35.67 0.65 7.32
CA PRO A 352 36.99 0.30 7.82
C PRO A 352 37.97 0.06 6.66
N GLY A 353 39.05 0.83 6.59
CA GLY A 353 40.05 0.75 5.52
C GLY A 353 39.87 1.72 4.35
N GLU A 354 38.79 2.52 4.35
CA GLU A 354 38.58 3.56 3.35
C GLU A 354 39.42 4.82 3.66
N GLN A 355 39.98 5.47 2.64
CA GLN A 355 40.75 6.70 2.82
C GLN A 355 39.89 7.80 3.46
N GLN A 356 40.48 8.54 4.40
CA GLN A 356 39.79 9.64 5.05
C GLN A 356 39.44 10.75 4.03
N ARG A 357 38.26 11.35 4.19
CA ARG A 357 37.82 12.43 3.31
C ARG A 357 38.65 13.69 3.54
N LEU A 358 39.02 14.35 2.45
CA LEU A 358 39.74 15.61 2.47
C LEU A 358 38.93 16.70 3.18
N VAL A 359 39.56 17.37 4.14
CA VAL A 359 39.02 18.56 4.80
C VAL A 359 39.45 19.79 4.00
N VAL A 360 38.48 20.49 3.41
CA VAL A 360 38.72 21.73 2.65
C VAL A 360 38.16 22.91 3.44
N LEU A 361 39.02 23.86 3.78
CA LEU A 361 38.63 25.10 4.45
C LEU A 361 38.35 26.18 3.40
N ILE A 362 37.16 26.77 3.45
CA ILE A 362 36.71 27.84 2.54
C ILE A 362 36.21 29.00 3.40
N GLY A 363 36.56 30.23 3.03
CA GLY A 363 36.12 31.43 3.74
C GLY A 363 36.49 32.71 2.98
N CYS A 364 36.09 33.86 3.52
CA CYS A 364 36.36 35.17 2.92
C CYS A 364 37.83 35.58 3.06
N LEU A 365 38.26 36.52 2.21
CA LEU A 365 39.59 37.13 2.30
C LEU A 365 39.74 37.80 3.68
N GLY A 366 40.81 37.47 4.40
CA GLY A 366 41.06 37.93 5.78
C GLY A 366 40.57 36.99 6.88
N ALA A 367 39.79 35.95 6.54
CA ALA A 367 39.61 34.82 7.45
C ALA A 367 40.98 34.15 7.62
N LYS A 368 41.47 34.03 8.86
CA LYS A 368 42.75 33.42 9.25
C LYS A 368 42.78 31.89 9.03
N LEU A 369 42.30 31.43 7.86
CA LEU A 369 42.17 30.01 7.51
C LEU A 369 43.53 29.32 7.45
N SER A 370 44.59 30.03 7.07
CA SER A 370 45.96 29.49 7.07
C SER A 370 46.44 29.20 8.50
N GLU A 371 46.20 30.13 9.43
CA GLU A 371 46.52 29.94 10.86
C GLU A 371 45.71 28.78 11.44
N LEU A 372 44.41 28.69 11.12
CA LEU A 372 43.56 27.59 11.55
C LEU A 372 44.04 26.24 10.98
N LYS A 373 44.41 26.20 9.70
CA LYS A 373 44.96 25.00 9.06
C LYS A 373 46.24 24.54 9.75
N GLN A 374 47.17 25.46 9.99
CA GLN A 374 48.42 25.15 10.69
C GLN A 374 48.15 24.65 12.11
N LYS A 375 47.23 25.31 12.83
CA LYS A 375 46.84 24.93 14.19
C LYS A 375 46.26 23.51 14.26
N VAL A 376 45.32 23.17 13.37
CA VAL A 376 44.71 21.82 13.31
C VAL A 376 45.76 20.74 13.05
N VAL A 377 46.69 20.99 12.12
CA VAL A 377 47.77 20.05 11.81
C VAL A 377 48.77 19.94 12.97
N SER A 378 49.10 21.05 13.64
CA SER A 378 50.03 21.04 14.77
C SER A 378 49.45 20.37 16.02
N GLU A 379 48.14 20.51 16.27
CA GLU A 379 47.47 19.90 17.41
C GLU A 379 47.23 18.39 17.20
N ASN A 380 47.02 17.95 15.95
CA ASN A 380 46.69 16.56 15.61
C ASN A 380 47.54 16.04 14.42
N PRO A 381 48.87 15.94 14.58
CA PRO A 381 49.79 15.61 13.47
C PRO A 381 49.69 14.16 12.99
N GLN A 382 49.11 13.26 13.80
CA GLN A 382 48.91 11.85 13.44
C GLN A 382 47.66 11.63 12.57
N GLU A 383 46.72 12.58 12.57
CA GLU A 383 45.45 12.46 11.85
C GLU A 383 45.38 13.38 10.63
N TYR A 384 46.05 14.53 10.67
CA TYR A 384 45.96 15.54 9.61
C TYR A 384 47.32 15.84 8.99
N GLY A 385 47.35 15.84 7.66
CA GLY A 385 48.49 16.25 6.85
C GLY A 385 48.10 17.33 5.83
N VAL A 386 49.10 18.02 5.29
CA VAL A 386 48.91 18.97 4.19
C VAL A 386 49.27 18.29 2.88
N ALA A 387 48.40 18.40 1.88
CA ALA A 387 48.71 17.93 0.53
C ALA A 387 49.94 18.66 -0.02
N VAL A 388 50.90 17.88 -0.53
CA VAL A 388 52.07 18.43 -1.24
C VAL A 388 51.56 18.92 -2.61
N PRO A 389 51.70 20.22 -2.91
CA PRO A 389 51.10 20.85 -4.10
C PRO A 389 51.73 20.43 -5.42
#